data_AF-A0A356WZT2-F1
#
_entry.id   AF-A0A356WZT2-F1
#
_cell.length_a   1.000
_cell.length_b   1.000
_cell.length_c   1.000
_cell.angle_alpha   90.00
_cell.angle_beta   90.00
_cell.angle_gamma   90.00
#
_symmetry.space_group_name_H-M   'P 1'
#
loop_
_entity.id
_entity.type
_entity.pdbx_description
1 polymer ?
#
loop_
_entity_poly.entity_id
_entity_poly.type
_entity_poly.pdbx_seq_one_letter_code
_entity_poly.pdbx_strand_id
1 'polypeptide(L)'
;MWFANFGGYNMSKEEILDLKHAIMELSVNIKHMDSKQDEMLQDVKSIKEAIYNPETGLYARVRTLEQWQANMSKIIWSVGLGFIGLLTKAIVEII
;
A
#
# COMPACT_ATOMS: atom_id res chain seq x y z
N MET A 1 -43.24 39.60 -32.23
CA MET A 1 -43.54 38.68 -31.12
C MET A 1 -43.13 37.29 -31.57
N TRP A 2 -41.96 36.81 -31.14
CA TRP A 2 -41.42 35.49 -31.50
C TRP A 2 -41.80 34.51 -30.39
N PHE A 3 -42.74 33.60 -30.63
CA PHE A 3 -42.96 32.46 -29.76
C PHE A 3 -41.93 31.41 -30.15
N ALA A 4 -40.88 31.26 -29.34
CA ALA A 4 -39.99 30.11 -29.46
C ALA A 4 -40.83 28.85 -29.17
N ASN A 5 -41.03 28.04 -30.21
CA ASN A 5 -41.59 26.71 -30.12
C ASN A 5 -40.62 25.84 -29.29
N PHE A 6 -40.85 25.77 -27.99
CA PHE A 6 -40.28 24.71 -27.17
C PHE A 6 -41.03 23.43 -27.53
N GLY A 7 -40.60 22.79 -28.61
CA GLY A 7 -41.05 21.45 -28.96
C GLY A 7 -40.87 20.56 -27.75
N GLY A 8 -41.98 20.15 -27.15
CA GLY A 8 -41.97 19.22 -26.03
C GLY A 8 -41.30 17.93 -26.48
N TYR A 9 -40.25 17.52 -25.77
CA TYR A 9 -39.67 16.19 -25.93
C TYR A 9 -40.72 15.16 -25.47
N ASN A 10 -41.58 14.74 -26.39
CA ASN A 10 -42.42 13.56 -26.21
C ASN A 10 -41.54 12.34 -26.51
N MET A 11 -40.87 11.82 -25.48
CA MET A 11 -40.24 10.50 -25.58
C MET A 11 -41.32 9.48 -25.91
N SER A 12 -41.05 8.66 -26.91
CA SER A 12 -41.89 7.52 -27.24
C SER A 12 -41.93 6.56 -26.05
N LYS A 13 -43.00 5.77 -25.94
CA LYS A 13 -43.10 4.74 -24.88
C LYS A 13 -41.95 3.74 -24.92
N GLU A 14 -41.36 3.54 -26.09
CA GLU A 14 -40.22 2.67 -26.35
C GLU A 14 -38.92 3.26 -25.74
N GLU A 15 -38.61 4.53 -26.01
CA GLU A 15 -37.45 5.21 -25.42
C GLU A 15 -37.54 5.28 -23.88
N ILE A 16 -38.75 5.45 -23.33
CA ILE A 16 -38.97 5.41 -21.87
C ILE A 16 -38.72 4.01 -21.30
N LEU A 17 -39.06 2.96 -22.06
CA LEU A 17 -38.84 1.58 -21.64
C LEU A 17 -37.35 1.23 -21.66
N ASP A 18 -36.64 1.62 -22.70
CA ASP A 18 -35.19 1.41 -22.82
C ASP A 18 -34.43 2.15 -21.73
N LEU A 19 -34.82 3.40 -21.44
CA LEU A 19 -34.23 4.17 -20.34
C LEU A 19 -34.45 3.49 -18.99
N LYS A 20 -35.64 2.89 -18.75
CA LYS A 20 -35.90 2.12 -17.53
C LYS A 20 -35.00 0.89 -17.42
N HIS A 21 -34.80 0.15 -18.51
CA HIS A 21 -33.87 -0.99 -18.53
C HIS A 21 -32.45 -0.54 -18.19
N ALA A 22 -31.95 0.51 -18.85
CA ALA A 22 -30.62 1.04 -18.58
C ALA A 22 -30.44 1.47 -17.11
N ILE A 23 -31.45 2.10 -16.51
CA ILE A 23 -31.42 2.49 -15.09
C ILE A 23 -31.42 1.27 -14.15
N MET A 24 -32.18 0.23 -14.48
CA MET A 24 -32.17 -1.01 -13.69
C MET A 24 -30.82 -1.71 -13.76
N GLU A 25 -30.21 -1.82 -14.94
CA GLU A 25 -28.87 -2.38 -15.11
C GLU A 25 -27.82 -1.57 -14.36
N LEU A 26 -27.86 -0.24 -14.47
CA LEU A 26 -26.98 0.65 -13.71
C LEU A 26 -27.15 0.45 -12.21
N SER A 27 -28.39 0.33 -11.73
CA SER A 27 -28.67 0.10 -10.31
C SER A 27 -28.11 -1.23 -9.82
N VAL A 28 -28.17 -2.28 -10.64
CA VAL A 28 -27.56 -3.58 -10.35
C VAL A 28 -26.04 -3.46 -10.32
N ASN A 29 -25.44 -2.81 -11.31
CA ASN A 29 -23.99 -2.62 -11.39
C ASN A 29 -23.45 -1.80 -10.20
N ILE A 30 -24.17 -0.78 -9.76
CA ILE A 30 -23.80 0.01 -8.57
C ILE A 30 -23.80 -0.87 -7.32
N LYS A 31 -24.81 -1.73 -7.13
CA LYS A 31 -24.85 -2.65 -5.99
C LYS A 31 -23.69 -3.66 -6.02
N HIS A 32 -23.33 -4.16 -7.20
CA HIS A 32 -22.16 -5.02 -7.34
C HIS A 32 -20.86 -4.28 -7.02
N MET A 33 -20.73 -3.04 -7.46
CA MET A 33 -19.57 -2.21 -7.17
C MET A 33 -19.43 -1.91 -5.69
N ASP A 34 -20.53 -1.60 -5.00
CA ASP A 34 -20.58 -1.38 -3.55
C ASP A 34 -20.01 -2.58 -2.78
N SER A 35 -20.50 -3.79 -3.08
CA SER A 35 -19.98 -5.03 -2.50
C SER A 35 -18.49 -5.25 -2.78
N LYS A 36 -18.00 -4.89 -3.98
CA LYS A 36 -16.58 -5.01 -4.32
C LYS A 36 -15.71 -3.98 -3.63
N GLN A 37 -16.24 -2.80 -3.33
CA GLN A 37 -15.53 -1.79 -2.55
C GLN A 37 -15.35 -2.22 -1.09
N ASP A 38 -16.34 -2.91 -0.51
CA ASP A 38 -16.21 -3.50 0.83
C ASP A 38 -15.12 -4.58 0.88
N GLU A 39 -15.10 -5.50 -0.09
CA GLU A 39 -14.05 -6.51 -0.23
C GLU A 39 -12.66 -5.85 -0.36
N MET A 40 -12.54 -4.87 -1.26
CA MET A 40 -11.29 -4.13 -1.46
C MET A 40 -10.85 -3.40 -0.18
N LEU A 41 -11.76 -2.81 0.58
CA LEU A 41 -11.44 -2.13 1.82
C LEU A 41 -10.91 -3.11 2.88
N GLN A 42 -11.44 -4.33 2.92
CA GLN A 42 -10.92 -5.39 3.77
C GLN A 42 -9.52 -5.85 3.33
N ASP A 43 -9.28 -5.99 2.03
CA ASP A 43 -7.97 -6.35 1.49
C ASP A 43 -6.93 -5.27 1.80
N VAL A 44 -7.27 -4.00 1.62
CA VAL A 44 -6.40 -2.87 1.95
C VAL A 44 -6.06 -2.84 3.45
N LYS A 45 -7.01 -3.15 4.33
CA LYS A 45 -6.74 -3.28 5.77
C LYS A 45 -5.74 -4.40 6.05
N SER A 46 -5.92 -5.56 5.42
CA SER A 46 -5.02 -6.71 5.56
C SER A 46 -3.61 -6.41 5.06
N ILE A 47 -3.49 -5.71 3.92
CA ILE A 47 -2.21 -5.23 3.38
C ILE A 47 -1.55 -4.25 4.36
N LYS A 48 -2.32 -3.29 4.90
CA LYS A 48 -1.80 -2.32 5.86
C LYS A 48 -1.28 -3.02 7.11
N GLU A 49 -1.98 -4.04 7.60
CA GLU A 49 -1.50 -4.83 8.73
C GLU A 49 -0.20 -5.57 8.40
N ALA A 50 -0.13 -6.26 7.25
CA ALA A 50 1.09 -6.95 6.83
C ALA A 50 2.31 -6.02 6.67
N ILE A 51 2.09 -4.75 6.30
CA ILE A 51 3.16 -3.77 6.10
C ILE A 51 3.53 -3.06 7.40
N TYR A 52 2.53 -2.56 8.14
CA TYR A 52 2.70 -1.62 9.25
C TYR A 52 2.50 -2.21 10.64
N ASN A 53 2.17 -3.50 10.78
CA ASN A 53 2.11 -4.14 12.09
C ASN A 53 3.46 -3.93 12.82
N PRO A 54 3.45 -3.36 14.04
CA PRO A 54 4.67 -2.91 14.72
C PRO A 54 5.59 -4.06 15.17
N GLU A 55 5.07 -5.28 15.26
CA GLU A 55 5.84 -6.46 15.68
C GLU A 55 6.21 -7.36 14.50
N THR A 56 5.22 -7.69 13.67
CA THR A 56 5.38 -8.72 12.62
C THR A 56 5.39 -8.16 11.20
N GLY A 57 5.03 -6.89 11.03
CA GLY A 57 4.92 -6.23 9.75
C GLY A 57 6.27 -6.01 9.07
N LEU A 58 6.24 -5.78 7.76
CA LEU A 58 7.45 -5.64 6.95
C LEU A 58 8.37 -4.52 7.47
N TYR A 59 7.81 -3.34 7.81
CA TYR A 59 8.62 -2.23 8.33
C TYR A 59 9.31 -2.56 9.66
N ALA A 60 8.64 -3.31 10.55
CA ALA A 60 9.23 -3.73 11.81
C ALA A 60 10.45 -4.62 11.58
N ARG A 61 10.35 -5.58 10.64
CA ARG A 61 11.46 -6.47 10.27
C ARG A 61 12.62 -5.72 9.63
N VAL A 62 12.34 -4.82 8.70
CA VAL A 62 13.37 -3.99 8.04
C VAL A 62 14.12 -3.16 9.09
N ARG A 63 13.40 -2.48 9.99
CA ARG A 63 14.01 -1.72 11.08
C ARG A 63 14.92 -2.59 11.96
N THR A 64 14.49 -3.80 12.30
CA THR A 64 15.31 -4.74 13.10
C THR A 64 16.60 -5.12 12.36
N LEU A 65 16.53 -5.36 11.05
CA LEU A 65 17.70 -5.66 10.22
C LEU A 65 18.66 -4.47 10.13
N GLU A 66 18.14 -3.25 9.94
CA GLU A 66 18.94 -2.03 9.93
C GLU A 66 19.66 -1.80 11.27
N GLN A 67 18.95 -2.00 12.38
CA GLN A 67 19.53 -1.91 13.72
C GLN A 67 20.62 -2.97 13.94
N TRP A 68 20.37 -4.21 13.50
CA TRP A 68 21.35 -5.28 13.58
C TRP A 68 22.61 -4.94 12.76
N GLN A 69 22.45 -4.47 11.53
CA GLN A 69 23.56 -4.04 10.67
C GLN A 69 24.37 -2.91 11.33
N ALA A 70 23.69 -1.89 11.88
CA ALA A 70 24.35 -0.78 12.57
C ALA A 70 25.15 -1.25 13.80
N ASN A 71 24.60 -2.21 14.56
CA ASN A 71 25.29 -2.79 15.72
C ASN A 71 26.48 -3.66 15.30
N MET A 72 26.33 -4.49 14.27
CA MET A 72 27.41 -5.32 13.74
C MET A 72 28.57 -4.48 13.21
N SER A 73 28.31 -3.33 12.58
CA SER A 73 29.38 -2.42 12.14
C SER A 73 30.29 -1.99 13.30
N LYS A 74 29.70 -1.63 14.46
CA LYS A 74 30.47 -1.26 15.66
C LYS A 74 31.27 -2.43 16.22
N ILE A 75 30.69 -3.64 16.21
CA ILE A 75 31.35 -4.85 16.68
C ILE A 75 32.56 -5.18 15.79
N ILE A 76 32.39 -5.13 14.47
CA ILE A 76 33.48 -5.39 13.50
C ILE A 76 34.64 -4.42 13.74
N TRP A 77 34.38 -3.13 13.90
CA TRP A 77 35.43 -2.15 14.21
C TRP A 77 36.12 -2.43 15.54
N SER A 78 35.36 -2.78 16.58
CA SER A 78 35.91 -3.07 17.91
C SER A 78 36.82 -4.30 17.88
N VAL A 79 36.37 -5.38 17.23
CA VAL A 79 37.16 -6.62 17.07
C VAL A 79 38.37 -6.38 16.17
N GLY A 80 38.20 -5.67 15.05
CA GLY A 80 39.29 -5.35 14.13
C GLY A 80 40.39 -4.52 14.78
N LEU A 81 40.02 -3.48 15.54
CA LEU A 81 40.97 -2.68 16.31
C LEU A 81 41.67 -3.51 17.40
N GLY A 82 40.93 -4.38 18.09
CA GLY A 82 41.51 -5.31 19.07
C GLY A 82 42.57 -6.21 18.44
N PHE A 83 42.28 -6.76 17.26
CA PHE A 83 43.23 -7.60 16.52
C PHE A 83 44.48 -6.83 16.09
N ILE A 84 44.31 -5.62 15.53
CA ILE A 84 45.44 -4.75 15.16
C ILE A 84 46.30 -4.39 16.38
N GLY A 85 45.69 -4.13 17.54
CA GLY A 85 46.40 -3.86 18.78
C GLY A 85 47.25 -5.04 19.24
N LEU A 86 46.72 -6.26 19.16
CA LEU A 86 47.47 -7.48 19.48
C LEU A 86 48.64 -7.70 18.50
N LEU A 87 48.43 -7.47 17.20
CA LEU A 87 49.50 -7.55 16.20
C LEU A 87 50.61 -6.53 16.48
N THR A 88 50.24 -5.30 16.85
CA THR A 88 51.20 -4.25 17.22
C THR A 88 52.01 -4.67 18.46
N LYS A 89 51.35 -5.21 19.49
CA LYS A 89 52.04 -5.73 20.69
C LYS A 89 53.02 -6.85 20.33
N ALA A 90 52.61 -7.80 19.50
CA ALA A 90 53.45 -8.92 19.08
C ALA A 90 54.70 -8.45 18.31
N ILE A 91 54.58 -7.46 17.43
CA ILE A 91 55.74 -6.90 16.70
C ILE A 91 56.71 -6.21 17.66
N VAL A 92 56.20 -5.40 18.60
CA VAL A 92 57.03 -4.71 19.60
C VAL A 92 57.77 -5.69 20.50
N GLU A 93 57.18 -6.85 20.83
CA GLU A 93 57.86 -7.89 21.62
C GLU A 93 58.97 -8.62 20.85
N ILE A 94 58.93 -8.61 19.51
CA ILE A 94 59.90 -9.31 18.64
C ILE A 94 61.13 -8.43 18.31
N ILE A 95 60.97 -7.09 18.31
CA ILE A 95 62.03 -6.11 18.04
C ILE A 95 62.80 -5.79 19.33
#